data_AF-A0A4Y2J6J6-F1
#
_entry.id   AF-A0A4Y2J6J6-F1
#
_cell.length_a   1.000
_cell.length_b   1.000
_cell.length_c   1.000
_cell.angle_alpha   90.00
_cell.angle_beta   90.00
_cell.angle_gamma   90.00
#
_symmetry.space_group_name_H-M   'P 1'
#
loop_
_entity.id
_entity.type
_entity.pdbx_description
1 polymer ?
#
loop_
_entity_poly.entity_id
_entity_poly.type
_entity_poly.pdbx_seq_one_letter_code
_entity_poly.pdbx_strand_id
1 'polypeptide(L)'
;MAKSKKGQDNYERICFLFEAAYTLMMACPSNIGLICNYGHMIKLLAMRTQSKLGPYIKRQICKKCHLILRPGITSKVELKSRPKRTEVTCLFCGTKKRFHNNPDYVLFYDKIKQKK
;
A
#
# COMPACT_ATOMS: atom_id res chain seq x y z
N MET A 1 -15.27 18.46 -21.80
CA MET A 1 -15.06 17.54 -20.67
C MET A 1 -14.27 16.34 -21.16
N ALA A 2 -13.13 16.01 -20.52
CA ALA A 2 -12.33 14.85 -20.93
C ALA A 2 -13.15 13.57 -20.73
N LYS A 3 -13.23 12.71 -21.75
CA LYS A 3 -13.91 11.41 -21.63
C LYS A 3 -13.18 10.56 -20.59
N SER A 4 -13.85 10.23 -19.48
CA SER A 4 -13.36 9.26 -18.50
C SER A 4 -13.10 7.92 -19.21
N LYS A 5 -11.89 7.38 -19.07
CA LYS A 5 -11.55 6.08 -19.65
C LYS A 5 -12.28 4.99 -18.84
N LYS A 6 -12.72 3.92 -19.52
CA LYS A 6 -13.43 2.80 -18.85
C LYS A 6 -12.63 2.30 -17.63
N GLY A 7 -13.23 2.39 -16.44
CA GLY A 7 -12.62 1.94 -15.18
C GLY A 7 -11.77 2.98 -14.44
N GLN A 8 -11.64 4.20 -14.96
CA GLN A 8 -10.91 5.30 -14.31
C GLN A 8 -11.50 5.66 -12.95
N ASP A 9 -12.82 5.74 -12.84
CA ASP A 9 -13.54 6.05 -11.59
C ASP A 9 -13.18 5.08 -10.44
N ASN A 10 -12.90 3.81 -10.75
CA ASN A 10 -12.52 2.81 -9.74
C ASN A 10 -11.13 3.10 -9.16
N TYR A 11 -10.18 3.51 -10.01
CA TYR A 11 -8.84 3.89 -9.57
C TYR A 11 -8.88 5.18 -8.75
N GLU A 12 -9.70 6.14 -9.17
CA GLU A 12 -9.90 7.39 -8.43
C GLU A 12 -10.47 7.12 -7.02
N ARG A 13 -11.48 6.25 -6.90
CA ARG A 13 -12.03 5.80 -5.61
C ARG A 13 -10.98 5.13 -4.72
N ILE A 14 -10.17 4.24 -5.28
CA ILE A 14 -9.10 3.56 -4.55
C ILE A 14 -8.06 4.56 -4.03
N CYS A 15 -7.63 5.50 -4.88
CA CYS A 15 -6.67 6.54 -4.51
C CYS A 15 -7.25 7.46 -3.43
N PHE A 16 -8.52 7.85 -3.54
CA PHE A 16 -9.19 8.67 -2.54
C PHE A 16 -9.25 7.99 -1.17
N LEU A 17 -9.68 6.72 -1.11
CA LEU A 17 -9.73 5.97 0.15
C LEU A 17 -8.35 5.81 0.79
N PHE A 18 -7.32 5.66 -0.04
CA PHE A 18 -5.96 5.53 0.43
C PHE A 18 -5.43 6.83 1.04
N GLU A 19 -5.69 7.96 0.37
CA GLU A 19 -5.33 9.28 0.87
C GLU A 19 -6.09 9.61 2.16
N ALA A 20 -7.40 9.34 2.19
CA ALA A 20 -8.23 9.52 3.37
C ALA A 20 -7.68 8.70 4.57
N ALA A 21 -7.27 7.45 4.34
CA ALA A 21 -6.66 6.62 5.37
C ALA A 21 -5.31 7.20 5.87
N TYR A 22 -4.51 7.77 4.97
CA TYR A 22 -3.26 8.43 5.33
C TYR A 22 -3.49 9.70 6.18
N THR A 23 -4.43 10.55 5.75
CA THR A 23 -4.80 11.78 6.46
C THR A 23 -5.37 11.48 7.84
N LEU A 24 -6.28 10.51 7.95
CA LEU A 24 -6.83 10.07 9.25
C LEU A 24 -5.74 9.54 10.17
N MET A 25 -4.77 8.82 9.64
CA MET A 25 -3.67 8.31 10.44
C MET A 25 -2.79 9.42 11.02
N MET A 26 -2.68 10.57 10.34
CA MET A 26 -1.96 11.74 10.84
C MET A 26 -2.80 12.59 11.80
N ALA A 27 -4.10 12.74 11.52
CA ALA A 27 -4.99 13.52 12.36
C ALA A 27 -5.37 12.80 13.67
N CYS A 28 -5.73 11.52 13.58
CA CYS A 28 -6.31 10.74 14.67
C CYS A 28 -5.75 9.30 14.70
N PRO A 29 -4.51 9.09 15.20
CA PRO A 29 -3.89 7.76 15.22
C PRO A 29 -4.59 6.75 16.15
N SER A 30 -5.42 7.21 17.09
CA SER A 30 -6.18 6.37 18.01
C SER A 30 -7.26 5.54 17.31
N ASN A 31 -7.81 6.03 16.19
CA ASN A 31 -8.91 5.37 15.49
C ASN A 31 -8.40 4.35 14.45
N ILE A 32 -7.65 3.37 14.94
CA ILE A 32 -7.02 2.32 14.11
C ILE A 32 -8.07 1.49 13.36
N GLY A 33 -9.24 1.25 13.97
CA GLY A 33 -10.33 0.49 13.38
C GLY A 33 -10.83 1.09 12.07
N LEU A 34 -11.05 2.42 12.03
CA LEU A 34 -11.49 3.13 10.84
C LEU A 34 -10.42 3.08 9.72
N ILE A 35 -9.16 3.26 10.07
CA ILE A 35 -8.03 3.20 9.11
C ILE A 35 -7.91 1.80 8.51
N CYS A 36 -8.03 0.75 9.34
CA CYS A 36 -8.06 -0.65 8.88
C CYS A 36 -9.24 -0.90 7.94
N ASN A 37 -10.42 -0.36 8.25
CA ASN A 37 -11.61 -0.48 7.42
C ASN A 37 -11.38 0.13 6.03
N TYR A 38 -10.77 1.33 5.93
CA TYR A 38 -10.43 1.90 4.62
C TYR A 38 -9.47 1.03 3.81
N GLY A 39 -8.45 0.47 4.44
CA GLY A 39 -7.58 -0.51 3.78
C GLY A 39 -8.32 -1.77 3.32
N HIS A 40 -9.29 -2.23 4.11
CA HIS A 40 -10.15 -3.36 3.75
C HIS A 40 -11.04 -3.03 2.55
N MET A 41 -11.66 -1.84 2.55
CA MET A 41 -12.48 -1.34 1.44
C MET A 41 -11.68 -1.23 0.14
N ILE A 42 -10.44 -0.75 0.20
CA ILE A 42 -9.54 -0.72 -0.97
C ILE A 42 -9.35 -2.13 -1.55
N LYS A 43 -9.10 -3.13 -0.69
CA LYS A 43 -8.94 -4.53 -1.12
C LYS A 43 -10.23 -5.07 -1.75
N LEU A 44 -11.38 -4.84 -1.12
CA LEU A 44 -12.69 -5.29 -1.63
C LEU A 44 -13.02 -4.65 -2.99
N LEU A 45 -12.81 -3.34 -3.13
CA LEU A 45 -13.03 -2.63 -4.38
C LEU A 45 -12.11 -3.15 -5.48
N ALA A 46 -10.82 -3.36 -5.18
CA ALA A 46 -9.88 -3.91 -6.14
C ALA A 46 -10.27 -5.33 -6.60
N MET A 47 -10.74 -6.19 -5.68
CA MET A 47 -11.22 -7.53 -6.02
C MET A 47 -12.49 -7.48 -6.87
N ARG A 48 -13.48 -6.69 -6.47
CA ARG A 48 -14.78 -6.59 -7.17
C ARG A 48 -14.65 -6.03 -8.58
N THR A 49 -13.80 -5.03 -8.74
CA THR A 49 -13.58 -4.34 -10.02
C THR A 49 -12.46 -4.97 -10.86
N GLN A 50 -11.81 -6.02 -10.34
CA GLN A 50 -10.61 -6.63 -10.93
C GLN A 50 -9.50 -5.61 -11.25
N SER A 51 -9.42 -4.54 -10.45
CA SER A 51 -8.45 -3.46 -10.66
C SER A 51 -7.06 -3.87 -10.16
N LYS A 52 -6.04 -3.68 -11.00
CA LYS A 52 -4.65 -3.96 -10.63
C LYS A 52 -4.09 -2.83 -9.78
N LEU A 53 -3.99 -3.05 -8.47
CA LEU A 53 -3.31 -2.10 -7.57
C LEU A 53 -1.82 -1.94 -7.96
N GLY A 54 -1.30 -0.73 -7.81
CA GLY A 54 0.13 -0.46 -7.98
C GLY A 54 0.99 -1.11 -6.88
N PRO A 55 2.29 -1.36 -7.12
CA PRO A 55 3.19 -1.91 -6.12
C PRO A 55 3.34 -0.98 -4.91
N TYR A 56 3.26 0.34 -5.10
CA TYR A 56 3.30 1.34 -4.03
C TYR A 56 2.20 1.12 -2.98
N ILE A 57 0.93 1.15 -3.41
CA ILE A 57 -0.23 0.90 -2.54
C ILE A 57 -0.16 -0.49 -1.91
N LYS A 58 0.15 -1.53 -2.71
CA LYS A 58 0.30 -2.91 -2.21
C LYS A 58 1.37 -3.07 -1.13
N ARG A 59 2.46 -2.30 -1.18
CA ARG A 59 3.53 -2.33 -0.17
C ARG A 59 3.08 -1.63 1.12
N GLN A 60 2.30 -0.57 1.01
CA GLN A 60 1.82 0.22 2.14
C GLN A 60 0.57 -0.35 2.85
N ILE A 61 -0.16 -1.33 2.32
CA ILE A 61 -1.33 -1.92 3.04
C ILE A 61 -0.97 -3.24 3.75
N CYS A 62 -1.26 -3.39 5.05
CA CYS A 62 -1.01 -4.66 5.76
C CYS A 62 -1.79 -5.84 5.14
N LYS A 63 -1.15 -7.02 5.04
CA LYS A 63 -1.78 -8.21 4.44
C LYS A 63 -2.90 -8.80 5.33
N LYS A 64 -2.76 -8.67 6.66
CA LYS A 64 -3.66 -9.26 7.66
C LYS A 64 -4.74 -8.28 8.10
N CYS A 65 -4.36 -7.19 8.77
CA CYS A 65 -5.32 -6.22 9.32
C CYS A 65 -5.70 -5.08 8.37
N HIS A 66 -5.11 -5.03 7.17
CA HIS A 66 -5.34 -3.95 6.19
C HIS A 66 -4.95 -2.53 6.63
N LEU A 67 -4.33 -2.36 7.80
CA LEU A 67 -3.78 -1.08 8.25
C LEU A 67 -2.79 -0.49 7.23
N ILE A 68 -2.87 0.82 7.01
CA ILE A 68 -1.86 1.57 6.25
C ILE A 68 -0.56 1.60 7.04
N LEU A 69 0.51 1.14 6.42
CA LEU A 69 1.85 1.01 6.96
C LEU A 69 2.64 2.28 6.63
N ARG A 70 2.67 3.22 7.57
CA ARG A 70 3.57 4.37 7.52
C ARG A 70 4.79 4.10 8.43
N PRO A 71 6.00 4.11 7.85
CA PRO A 71 7.23 3.95 8.62
C PRO A 71 7.29 4.93 9.79
N GLY A 72 7.65 4.45 10.97
CA GLY A 72 7.81 5.25 12.19
C GLY A 72 6.53 5.46 13.01
N ILE A 73 5.33 5.26 12.42
CA ILE A 73 4.05 5.50 13.12
C ILE A 73 3.30 4.17 13.31
N THR A 74 2.98 3.48 12.22
CA THR A 74 2.23 2.20 12.27
C THR A 74 3.05 1.00 11.81
N SER A 75 4.22 1.26 11.22
CA SER A 75 5.15 0.22 10.82
C SER A 75 6.57 0.50 11.25
N LYS A 76 7.27 -0.58 11.64
CA LYS A 76 8.70 -0.58 11.87
C LYS A 76 9.39 -1.09 10.61
N VAL A 77 10.35 -0.33 10.08
CA VAL A 77 11.15 -0.72 8.92
C VAL A 77 12.55 -1.07 9.42
N GLU A 78 12.99 -2.29 9.15
CA GLU A 78 14.32 -2.76 9.53
C GLU A 78 15.09 -3.24 8.29
N LEU A 79 16.35 -2.84 8.19
CA LEU A 79 17.29 -3.40 7.21
C LEU A 79 18.02 -4.58 7.86
N LYS A 80 17.88 -5.78 7.29
CA LYS A 80 18.64 -6.97 7.71
C LYS A 80 19.74 -7.23 6.69
N SER A 81 20.96 -7.53 7.15
CA SER A 81 22.10 -7.76 6.25
C SER A 81 22.26 -9.22 5.80
N ARG A 82 21.71 -10.20 6.53
CA ARG A 82 21.86 -11.63 6.26
C ARG A 82 20.51 -12.38 6.27
N PRO A 83 19.97 -12.76 5.09
CA PRO A 83 20.19 -12.13 3.77
C PRO A 83 19.75 -10.65 3.74
N LYS A 84 20.34 -9.87 2.81
CA LYS A 84 20.04 -8.45 2.56
C LYS A 84 18.56 -8.25 2.22
N ARG A 85 17.78 -7.73 3.16
CA ARG A 85 16.33 -7.50 2.97
C ARG A 85 15.85 -6.33 3.82
N THR A 86 14.82 -5.65 3.32
CA THR A 86 14.02 -4.70 4.07
C THR A 86 12.80 -5.42 4.64
N GLU A 87 12.63 -5.40 5.95
CA GLU A 87 11.49 -5.98 6.64
C GLU A 87 10.60 -4.86 7.20
N VAL A 88 9.35 -4.82 6.76
CA VAL A 88 8.33 -3.89 7.24
C VAL A 88 7.38 -4.66 8.16
N THR A 89 7.44 -4.37 9.45
CA THR A 89 6.63 -5.00 10.48
C THR A 89 5.47 -4.08 10.85
N CYS A 90 4.25 -4.58 10.81
CA CYS A 90 3.08 -3.86 11.32
C CYS A 90 3.12 -3.83 12.85
N LEU A 91 3.04 -2.65 13.47
CA LEU A 91 3.06 -2.50 14.93
C LEU A 91 1.75 -2.96 15.58
N PHE A 92 0.64 -2.96 14.83
CA PHE A 92 -0.66 -3.36 15.36
C PHE A 92 -0.86 -4.89 15.42
N CYS A 93 -0.57 -5.61 14.32
CA CYS A 93 -0.82 -7.06 14.24
C CYS A 93 0.45 -7.93 14.14
N GLY A 94 1.64 -7.33 14.17
CA GLY A 94 2.92 -8.04 14.09
C GLY A 94 3.25 -8.66 12.72
N THR A 95 2.38 -8.53 11.71
CA THR A 95 2.59 -9.12 10.39
C THR A 95 3.78 -8.45 9.69
N LYS A 96 4.68 -9.27 9.13
CA LYS A 96 5.92 -8.84 8.48
C LYS A 96 5.81 -8.94 6.96
N LYS A 97 6.25 -7.89 6.27
CA LYS A 97 6.51 -7.89 4.82
C LYS A 97 8.00 -7.84 4.58
N ARG A 98 8.50 -8.75 3.76
CA ARG A 98 9.92 -8.85 3.42
C ARG A 98 10.13 -8.46 1.97
N PHE A 99 11.10 -7.59 1.72
CA PHE A 99 11.52 -7.16 0.40
C PHE A 99 13.01 -7.45 0.27
N HIS A 100 13.41 -8.25 -0.72
CA HIS A 100 14.82 -8.49 -0.99
C HIS A 100 15.45 -7.22 -1.56
N ASN A 101 16.60 -6.84 -1.02
CA ASN A 101 17.33 -5.67 -1.50
C ASN A 101 18.38 -6.16 -2.49
N ASN A 102 17.97 -6.33 -3.75
CA ASN A 102 18.88 -6.57 -4.87
C ASN A 102 18.97 -5.28 -5.70
N PRO A 103 20.15 -4.64 -5.82
CA PRO A 103 20.32 -3.43 -6.64
C PRO A 103 19.97 -3.64 -8.12
N ASP A 104 20.18 -4.85 -8.66
CA ASP A 104 19.94 -5.16 -10.07
C ASP A 104 18.46 -5.45 -10.37
N TYR A 105 17.61 -5.52 -9.34
CA TYR A 105 16.21 -5.88 -9.50
C TYR A 105 15.32 -4.65 -9.76
N VAL A 106 14.62 -4.67 -10.89
CA VAL A 106 13.65 -3.64 -11.29
C VAL A 106 12.24 -4.22 -11.39
N LEU A 107 11.24 -3.52 -10.85
CA LEU A 107 9.83 -3.91 -10.96
C LEU A 107 9.34 -3.82 -12.40
N PHE A 108 8.40 -4.70 -12.78
CA PHE A 108 7.78 -4.68 -14.11
C PHE A 108 7.21 -3.31 -14.49
N TYR A 109 6.56 -2.61 -13.55
CA TYR A 109 6.00 -1.27 -13.78
C TYR A 109 7.06 -0.21 -14.11
N ASP A 110 8.26 -0.34 -13.53
CA ASP A 110 9.35 0.63 -13.74
C ASP A 110 10.09 0.36 -15.06
N LYS A 111 10.17 -0.91 -15.50
CA LYS A 111 10.72 -1.28 -16.82
C LYS A 111 9.94 -0.64 -17.98
N ILE A 112 8.64 -0.45 -17.85
CA ILE A 112 7.80 0.17 -18.89
C ILE A 112 8.10 1.66 -19.04
N LYS A 113 8.39 2.35 -17.93
CA LYS A 113 8.69 3.78 -17.94
C LYS A 113 10.01 4.12 -18.63
N GLN A 114 10.97 3.19 -18.61
CA GLN A 114 12.30 3.37 -19.21
C GLN A 114 12.31 3.22 -20.74
N LYS A 115 11.22 2.73 -21.36
CA LYS A 115 11.12 2.54 -22.81
C LYS A 115 10.45 3.72 -23.54
N LYS A 116 10.26 4.84 -22.86
CA LYS A 116 9.81 6.11 -23.43
C LYS A 116 10.95 7.10 -23.36
#